data_AF-A0A4D4KIC7-F1
#
_entry.id   AF-A0A4D4KIC7-F1
#
_cell.length_a   1.000
_cell.length_b   1.000
_cell.length_c   1.000
_cell.angle_alpha   90.00
_cell.angle_beta   90.00
_cell.angle_gamma   90.00
#
_symmetry.space_group_name_H-M   'P 1'
#
loop_
_entity.id
_entity.type
_entity.pdbx_description
1 polymer ?
#
loop_
_entity_poly.entity_id
_entity_poly.type
_entity_poly.pdbx_seq_one_letter_code
_entity_poly.pdbx_strand_id
1 'polypeptide(L)'
;MAPRRYRPCRRRLRSRTGRSRTARCPGRAGHRQTLLALVTAFTDPLRADDELALAHQYLAQLDQRATTFYAAVAALLRDAGTDRDVIDRAAVLHTESTVAGLPWLTPLIHTAVAFHHAVRDAPDDLTATIHHLRETTATGDFAYYVDIATAMGGLPQLAGSAIQWLDDTHSPRTLARSRHHPPRPPARHLSCAKGRRIGSGGGVLSASASLIIR
;
A
#
# COMPACT_ATOMS: atom_id res chain seq x y z
N MET A 1 27.87 -8.84 -35.01
CA MET A 1 26.75 -9.29 -34.15
C MET A 1 27.29 -9.40 -32.73
N ALA A 2 26.90 -8.47 -31.84
CA ALA A 2 27.35 -8.38 -30.45
C ALA A 2 26.18 -7.85 -29.60
N PRO A 3 25.93 -8.38 -28.39
CA PRO A 3 24.70 -8.08 -27.66
C PRO A 3 24.76 -6.70 -26.98
N ARG A 4 23.69 -5.93 -27.18
CA ARG A 4 23.42 -4.66 -26.49
C ARG A 4 23.23 -4.93 -25.00
N ARG A 5 24.19 -4.49 -24.18
CA ARG A 5 24.10 -4.50 -22.72
C ARG A 5 23.07 -3.46 -22.26
N TYR A 6 22.03 -3.93 -21.58
CA TYR A 6 21.08 -3.10 -20.86
C TYR A 6 21.81 -2.36 -19.73
N ARG A 7 21.86 -1.02 -19.78
CA ARG A 7 22.32 -0.17 -18.68
C ARG A 7 21.08 0.37 -17.95
N PRO A 8 20.82 -0.01 -16.69
CA PRO A 8 19.75 0.61 -15.92
C PRO A 8 20.08 2.07 -15.64
N CYS A 9 19.07 2.91 -15.77
CA CYS A 9 19.12 4.36 -15.66
C CYS A 9 19.44 4.78 -14.21
N ARG A 10 20.73 4.91 -13.87
CA ARG A 10 21.16 5.63 -12.67
C ARG A 10 20.89 7.11 -12.88
N ARG A 11 19.82 7.65 -12.28
CA ARG A 11 19.58 9.10 -12.24
C ARG A 11 19.46 9.62 -10.80
N ARG A 12 20.59 10.20 -10.36
CA ARG A 12 20.80 11.21 -9.32
C ARG A 12 20.65 10.80 -7.85
N LEU A 13 21.79 10.35 -7.30
CA LEU A 13 22.30 10.90 -6.05
C LEU A 13 22.46 12.42 -6.22
N ARG A 14 21.45 13.20 -5.82
CA ARG A 14 21.66 14.63 -5.53
C ARG A 14 22.32 14.70 -4.15
N SER A 15 23.62 14.94 -4.15
CA SER A 15 24.35 15.55 -3.05
C SER A 15 23.67 16.88 -2.70
N ARG A 16 22.92 16.90 -1.60
CA ARG A 16 22.48 18.13 -0.94
C ARG A 16 22.89 18.01 0.53
N THR A 17 23.83 18.86 0.89
CA THR A 17 24.33 19.12 2.24
C THR A 17 23.18 19.12 3.25
N GLY A 18 23.23 18.12 4.13
CA GLY A 18 22.18 17.80 5.08
C GLY A 18 22.02 16.29 5.21
N ARG A 19 22.96 15.63 5.91
CA ARG A 19 22.72 14.29 6.46
C ARG A 19 21.40 14.39 7.24
N SER A 20 20.30 13.96 6.64
CA SER A 20 19.02 13.83 7.33
C SER A 20 19.29 13.05 8.61
N ARG A 21 18.84 13.57 9.75
CA ARG A 21 19.06 12.94 11.06
C ARG A 21 18.67 11.45 11.10
N THR A 22 17.81 11.01 10.18
CA THR A 22 17.37 9.62 10.01
C THR A 22 18.46 8.68 9.49
N ALA A 23 19.38 9.13 8.62
CA ALA A 23 20.50 8.29 8.17
C ALA A 23 21.51 7.97 9.29
N ARG A 24 21.44 8.67 10.44
CA ARG A 24 22.30 8.39 11.60
C ARG A 24 21.74 7.28 12.50
N CYS A 25 20.51 6.81 12.26
CA CYS A 25 19.87 5.76 13.04
C CYS A 25 19.15 4.78 12.10
N PRO A 26 19.85 3.76 11.56
CA PRO A 26 19.30 2.82 10.59
C PRO A 26 17.94 2.24 10.98
N GLY A 27 17.72 1.88 12.25
CA GLY A 27 16.43 1.35 12.69
C GLY A 27 15.26 2.34 12.60
N ARG A 28 15.51 3.63 12.88
CA ARG A 28 14.48 4.67 12.72
C ARG A 28 14.18 4.92 11.23
N ALA A 29 15.21 4.86 10.39
CA ALA A 29 15.02 4.96 8.94
C ALA A 29 14.24 3.76 8.41
N GLY A 30 14.59 2.54 8.81
CA GLY A 30 13.89 1.30 8.46
C GLY A 30 12.41 1.38 8.85
N HIS A 31 12.11 1.68 10.12
CA HIS A 31 10.74 1.82 10.60
C HIS A 31 9.95 2.87 9.82
N ARG A 32 10.54 4.04 9.53
CA ARG A 32 9.89 5.08 8.74
C ARG A 32 9.56 4.60 7.31
N GLN A 33 10.51 3.96 6.63
CA GLN A 33 10.29 3.47 5.27
C GLN A 33 9.25 2.36 5.24
N THR A 34 9.25 1.47 6.24
CA THR A 34 8.21 0.45 6.39
C THR A 34 6.82 1.07 6.53
N LEU A 35 6.65 2.08 7.40
CA LEU A 35 5.36 2.75 7.56
C LEU A 35 4.93 3.50 6.28
N LEU A 36 5.88 4.11 5.57
CA LEU A 36 5.59 4.74 4.28
C LEU A 36 5.16 3.72 3.22
N ALA A 37 5.83 2.57 3.13
CA ALA A 37 5.42 1.48 2.28
C ALA A 37 3.99 1.01 2.59
N LEU A 38 3.69 0.80 3.88
CA LEU A 38 2.38 0.34 4.34
C LEU A 38 1.25 1.28 3.92
N VAL A 39 1.44 2.59 4.11
CA VAL A 39 0.42 3.59 3.73
C VAL A 39 0.32 3.73 2.21
N THR A 40 1.46 3.75 1.51
CA THR A 40 1.45 3.94 0.05
C THR A 40 0.92 2.74 -0.71
N ALA A 41 1.06 1.52 -0.17
CA ALA A 41 0.60 0.29 -0.82
C ALA A 41 -0.90 0.29 -1.15
N PHE A 42 -1.72 0.98 -0.37
CA PHE A 42 -3.16 1.11 -0.63
C PHE A 42 -3.51 1.86 -1.93
N THR A 43 -2.60 2.70 -2.44
CA THR A 43 -2.89 3.63 -3.54
C THR A 43 -1.83 3.66 -4.63
N ASP A 44 -0.59 3.26 -4.33
CA ASP A 44 0.57 3.31 -5.21
C ASP A 44 1.51 2.12 -4.89
N PRO A 45 1.21 0.92 -5.40
CA PRO A 45 1.99 -0.29 -5.11
C PRO A 45 3.43 -0.20 -5.64
N LEU A 46 3.68 0.54 -6.73
CA LEU A 46 5.03 0.74 -7.25
C LEU A 46 5.88 1.59 -6.30
N ARG A 47 5.31 2.68 -5.78
CA ARG A 47 5.98 3.48 -4.75
C ARG A 47 6.19 2.67 -3.46
N ALA A 48 5.22 1.84 -3.08
CA ALA A 48 5.36 0.97 -1.92
C ALA A 48 6.53 0.00 -2.07
N ASP A 49 6.77 -0.52 -3.28
CA ASP A 49 7.92 -1.37 -3.58
C ASP A 49 9.27 -0.64 -3.39
N ASP A 50 9.36 0.60 -3.88
CA ASP A 50 10.55 1.45 -3.67
C ASP A 50 10.84 1.69 -2.18
N GLU A 51 9.80 1.98 -1.39
CA GLU A 51 9.94 2.21 0.06
C GLU A 51 10.27 0.90 0.80
N LEU A 52 9.72 -0.24 0.39
CA LEU A 52 10.09 -1.57 0.91
C LEU A 52 11.55 -1.90 0.62
N ALA A 53 12.03 -1.64 -0.59
CA ALA A 53 13.43 -1.86 -0.95
C ALA A 53 14.38 -1.05 -0.05
N LEU A 54 14.04 0.20 0.26
CA LEU A 54 14.80 1.02 1.22
C LEU A 54 14.67 0.50 2.66
N ALA A 55 13.48 0.07 3.09
CA ALA A 55 13.27 -0.49 4.41
C ALA A 55 14.15 -1.73 4.64
N HIS A 56 14.17 -2.69 3.69
CA HIS A 56 15.01 -3.88 3.77
C HIS A 56 16.50 -3.54 3.86
N GLN A 57 16.99 -2.54 3.11
CA GLN A 57 18.38 -2.09 3.19
C GLN A 57 18.74 -1.58 4.59
N TYR A 58 17.85 -0.83 5.24
CA TYR A 58 18.09 -0.32 6.59
C TYR A 58 17.95 -1.38 7.68
N LEU A 59 17.09 -2.38 7.47
CA LEU A 59 16.80 -3.45 8.42
C LEU A 59 17.76 -4.64 8.32
N ALA A 60 18.52 -4.79 7.22
CA ALA A 60 19.33 -5.97 6.93
C ALA A 60 20.31 -6.40 8.05
N GLN A 61 20.70 -5.48 8.94
CA GLN A 61 21.64 -5.74 10.04
C GLN A 61 21.02 -5.50 11.43
N LEU A 62 19.70 -5.41 11.51
CA LEU A 62 18.98 -5.07 12.74
C LEU A 62 17.99 -6.17 13.11
N ASP A 63 17.99 -6.56 14.38
CA ASP A 63 16.91 -7.36 14.93
C ASP A 63 15.78 -6.46 15.42
N GLN A 64 14.92 -6.03 14.49
CA GLN A 64 13.71 -5.26 14.77
C GLN A 64 12.47 -6.02 14.31
N ARG A 65 12.24 -7.18 14.93
CA ARG A 65 11.19 -8.14 14.58
C ARG A 65 9.85 -7.51 14.21
N ALA A 66 9.30 -6.64 15.05
CA ALA A 66 8.01 -5.97 14.77
C ALA A 66 8.04 -5.11 13.49
N THR A 67 9.16 -4.44 13.20
CA THR A 67 9.30 -3.65 11.96
C THR A 67 9.42 -4.55 10.73
N THR A 68 10.05 -5.71 10.86
CA THR A 68 10.06 -6.73 9.79
C THR A 68 8.65 -7.26 9.51
N PHE A 69 7.83 -7.49 10.54
CA PHE A 69 6.43 -7.87 10.34
C PHE A 69 5.61 -6.78 9.61
N TYR A 70 5.77 -5.51 9.98
CA TYR A 70 5.13 -4.42 9.25
C TYR A 70 5.56 -4.38 7.76
N ALA A 71 6.82 -4.69 7.46
CA ALA A 71 7.30 -4.77 6.08
C ALA A 71 6.65 -5.95 5.32
N ALA A 72 6.48 -7.10 5.98
CA ALA A 72 5.77 -8.23 5.40
C ALA A 72 4.28 -7.91 5.12
N VAL A 73 3.60 -7.21 6.04
CA VAL A 73 2.22 -6.71 5.79
C VAL A 73 2.20 -5.74 4.61
N ALA A 74 3.13 -4.79 4.54
CA ALA A 74 3.21 -3.85 3.42
C ALA A 74 3.43 -4.56 2.08
N ALA A 75 4.18 -5.67 2.06
CA ALA A 75 4.31 -6.52 0.88
C ALA A 75 2.99 -7.21 0.51
N LEU A 76 2.19 -7.68 1.47
CA LEU A 76 0.83 -8.21 1.20
C LEU A 76 -0.07 -7.14 0.56
N LEU A 77 -0.05 -5.92 1.10
CA LEU A 77 -0.82 -4.79 0.58
C LEU A 77 -0.38 -4.40 -0.83
N ARG A 78 0.94 -4.38 -1.10
CA ARG A 78 1.50 -4.10 -2.43
C ARG A 78 0.99 -5.09 -3.49
N ASP A 79 0.91 -6.36 -3.11
CA ASP A 79 0.55 -7.45 -4.04
C ASP A 79 -0.97 -7.69 -4.11
N ALA A 80 -1.76 -6.95 -3.32
CA ALA A 80 -3.21 -7.06 -3.26
C ALA A 80 -3.85 -6.99 -4.65
N GLY A 81 -4.75 -7.92 -4.94
CA GLY A 81 -5.44 -8.01 -6.23
C GLY A 81 -4.63 -8.56 -7.41
N THR A 82 -3.31 -8.76 -7.27
CA THR A 82 -2.43 -9.17 -8.38
C THR A 82 -1.83 -10.55 -8.19
N ASP A 83 -1.40 -10.89 -6.97
CA ASP A 83 -0.82 -12.18 -6.63
C ASP A 83 -1.88 -13.11 -6.02
N ARG A 84 -1.90 -14.38 -6.43
CA ARG A 84 -2.85 -15.37 -5.91
C ARG A 84 -2.45 -15.87 -4.52
N ASP A 85 -1.18 -15.77 -4.16
CA ASP A 85 -0.61 -16.36 -2.95
C ASP A 85 -0.71 -15.43 -1.73
N VAL A 86 -1.38 -14.26 -1.87
CA VAL A 86 -1.55 -13.28 -0.78
C VAL A 86 -2.23 -13.91 0.43
N ILE A 87 -3.21 -14.80 0.22
CA ILE A 87 -3.95 -15.45 1.31
C ILE A 87 -3.04 -16.42 2.07
N ASP A 88 -2.30 -17.26 1.36
CA ASP A 88 -1.39 -18.24 1.97
C ASP A 88 -0.26 -17.53 2.73
N ARG A 89 0.31 -16.48 2.13
CA ARG A 89 1.32 -15.65 2.80
C ARG A 89 0.76 -14.93 4.03
N ALA A 90 -0.48 -14.47 4.00
CA ALA A 90 -1.12 -13.86 5.17
C ALA A 90 -1.35 -14.88 6.29
N ALA A 91 -1.75 -16.12 5.95
CA ALA A 91 -1.90 -17.20 6.92
C ALA A 91 -0.57 -17.56 7.58
N VAL A 92 0.50 -17.70 6.79
CA VAL A 92 1.87 -17.90 7.30
C VAL A 92 2.27 -16.75 8.23
N LEU A 93 2.08 -15.50 7.78
CA LEU A 93 2.45 -14.31 8.57
C LEU A 93 1.68 -14.22 9.89
N HIS A 94 0.41 -14.65 9.91
CA HIS A 94 -0.40 -14.72 11.12
C HIS A 94 0.14 -15.77 12.13
N THR A 95 0.51 -16.95 11.64
CA THR A 95 1.15 -17.97 12.49
C THR A 95 2.48 -17.46 13.02
N GLU A 96 3.30 -16.84 12.17
CA GLU A 96 4.58 -16.26 12.56
C GLU A 96 4.41 -15.15 13.60
N SER A 97 3.41 -14.26 13.46
CA SER A 97 3.16 -13.19 14.43
C SER A 97 2.74 -13.73 15.78
N THR A 98 1.95 -14.81 15.79
CA THR A 98 1.55 -15.49 17.03
C THR A 98 2.75 -16.11 17.73
N VAL A 99 3.58 -16.87 16.99
CA VAL A 99 4.82 -17.48 17.51
C VAL A 99 5.81 -16.41 17.97
N ALA A 100 5.79 -15.23 17.35
CA ALA A 100 6.62 -14.09 17.72
C ALA A 100 6.19 -13.36 18.99
N GLY A 101 5.03 -13.70 19.58
CA GLY A 101 4.46 -12.93 20.67
C GLY A 101 3.95 -11.55 20.23
N LEU A 102 3.56 -11.43 18.95
CA LEU A 102 3.02 -10.20 18.36
C LEU A 102 1.56 -10.40 17.85
N PRO A 103 0.64 -11.00 18.65
CA PRO A 103 -0.73 -11.26 18.20
C PRO A 103 -1.53 -9.97 17.91
N TRP A 104 -1.08 -8.83 18.45
CA TRP A 104 -1.67 -7.52 18.17
C TRP A 104 -1.55 -7.10 16.69
N LEU A 105 -0.74 -7.80 15.87
CA LEU A 105 -0.66 -7.60 14.42
C LEU A 105 -1.76 -8.31 13.63
N THR A 106 -2.49 -9.26 14.23
CA THR A 106 -3.52 -10.05 13.53
C THR A 106 -4.57 -9.17 12.83
N PRO A 107 -5.15 -8.12 13.47
CA PRO A 107 -6.12 -7.26 12.79
C PRO A 107 -5.54 -6.53 11.57
N LEU A 108 -4.26 -6.15 11.62
CA LEU A 108 -3.58 -5.49 10.51
C LEU A 108 -3.33 -6.47 9.34
N ILE A 109 -2.96 -7.72 9.62
CA ILE A 109 -2.81 -8.77 8.60
C ILE A 109 -4.15 -9.02 7.90
N HIS A 110 -5.24 -9.18 8.66
CA HIS A 110 -6.58 -9.37 8.08
C HIS A 110 -7.08 -8.15 7.32
N THR A 111 -6.65 -6.94 7.69
CA THR A 111 -6.93 -5.73 6.91
C THR A 111 -6.26 -5.79 5.53
N ALA A 112 -5.05 -6.34 5.43
CA ALA A 112 -4.40 -6.54 4.13
C ALA A 112 -5.14 -7.58 3.26
N VAL A 113 -5.67 -8.64 3.89
CA VAL A 113 -6.52 -9.64 3.23
C VAL A 113 -7.84 -9.02 2.76
N ALA A 114 -8.50 -8.22 3.60
CA ALA A 114 -9.71 -7.48 3.22
C ALA A 114 -9.44 -6.55 2.02
N PHE A 115 -8.31 -5.84 2.01
CA PHE A 115 -7.91 -5.02 0.87
C PHE A 115 -7.72 -5.85 -0.40
N HIS A 116 -7.08 -7.03 -0.29
CA HIS A 116 -6.94 -7.96 -1.42
C HIS A 116 -8.30 -8.37 -2.02
N HIS A 117 -9.25 -8.80 -1.18
CA HIS A 117 -10.60 -9.17 -1.65
C HIS A 117 -11.35 -7.96 -2.23
N ALA A 118 -11.21 -6.79 -1.61
CA ALA A 118 -11.75 -5.55 -2.14
C ALA A 118 -11.16 -5.22 -3.52
N VAL A 119 -9.86 -5.31 -3.76
CA VAL A 119 -9.30 -5.06 -5.10
C VAL A 119 -9.82 -6.07 -6.12
N ARG A 120 -9.93 -7.35 -5.74
CA ARG A 120 -10.38 -8.46 -6.62
C ARG A 120 -11.87 -8.51 -6.96
N ASP A 121 -12.70 -7.71 -6.32
CA ASP A 121 -14.16 -7.87 -6.42
C ASP A 121 -14.70 -9.19 -5.87
N ALA A 122 -14.17 -9.62 -4.72
CA ALA A 122 -14.65 -10.81 -4.03
C ALA A 122 -15.50 -10.41 -2.79
N PRO A 123 -16.79 -10.06 -2.95
CA PRO A 123 -17.61 -9.54 -1.85
C PRO A 123 -17.88 -10.57 -0.75
N ASP A 124 -18.01 -11.86 -1.10
CA ASP A 124 -18.24 -12.93 -0.13
C ASP A 124 -17.02 -13.14 0.77
N ASP A 125 -15.83 -13.25 0.15
CA ASP A 125 -14.57 -13.38 0.89
C ASP A 125 -14.27 -12.13 1.74
N LEU A 126 -14.59 -10.94 1.22
CA LEU A 126 -14.46 -9.69 1.97
C LEU A 126 -15.38 -9.70 3.19
N THR A 127 -16.63 -10.11 3.03
CA THR A 127 -17.61 -10.19 4.11
C THR A 127 -17.17 -11.19 5.19
N ALA A 128 -16.66 -12.35 4.78
CA ALA A 128 -16.09 -13.34 5.69
C ALA A 128 -14.88 -12.77 6.46
N THR A 129 -13.99 -12.04 5.78
CA THR A 129 -12.84 -11.40 6.42
C THR A 129 -13.27 -10.32 7.42
N ILE A 130 -14.28 -9.51 7.10
CA ILE A 130 -14.84 -8.49 8.00
C ILE A 130 -15.48 -9.15 9.23
N HIS A 131 -16.20 -10.26 9.05
CA HIS A 131 -16.76 -11.02 10.16
C HIS A 131 -15.67 -11.50 11.11
N HIS A 132 -14.61 -12.09 10.56
CA HIS A 132 -13.49 -12.56 11.36
C HIS A 132 -12.75 -11.42 12.08
N LEU A 133 -12.56 -10.27 11.41
CA LEU A 133 -12.04 -9.07 12.06
C LEU A 133 -12.87 -8.68 13.29
N ARG A 134 -14.22 -8.65 13.18
CA ARG A 134 -15.11 -8.34 14.30
C ARG A 134 -14.94 -9.29 15.47
N GLU A 135 -14.84 -10.58 15.21
CA GLU A 135 -14.60 -11.59 16.25
C GLU A 135 -13.26 -11.35 16.96
N THR A 136 -12.19 -11.12 16.18
CA THR A 136 -10.84 -10.92 16.73
C THR A 136 -10.68 -9.59 17.48
N THR A 137 -11.50 -8.59 17.18
CA THR A 137 -11.49 -7.26 17.83
C THR A 137 -12.68 -7.04 18.75
N ALA A 138 -13.34 -8.11 19.20
CA ALA A 138 -14.57 -8.00 20.00
C ALA A 138 -14.37 -7.31 21.36
N THR A 139 -13.14 -7.28 21.89
CA THR A 139 -12.79 -6.54 23.11
C THR A 139 -12.78 -5.02 22.93
N GLY A 140 -12.92 -4.54 21.69
CA GLY A 140 -12.84 -3.13 21.31
C GLY A 140 -11.44 -2.70 20.87
N ASP A 141 -10.40 -3.41 21.30
CA ASP A 141 -9.04 -3.17 20.83
C ASP A 141 -8.97 -3.38 19.31
N PHE A 142 -8.41 -2.39 18.61
CA PHE A 142 -8.24 -2.43 17.16
C PHE A 142 -9.54 -2.56 16.34
N ALA A 143 -10.72 -2.34 16.95
CA ALA A 143 -12.01 -2.43 16.27
C ALA A 143 -12.14 -1.49 15.07
N TYR A 144 -11.33 -0.42 15.02
CA TYR A 144 -11.22 0.47 13.87
C TYR A 144 -10.85 -0.25 12.56
N TYR A 145 -10.17 -1.40 12.60
CA TYR A 145 -9.87 -2.17 11.38
C TYR A 145 -11.12 -2.75 10.71
N VAL A 146 -12.19 -3.01 11.48
CA VAL A 146 -13.49 -3.41 10.91
C VAL A 146 -14.06 -2.30 10.03
N ASP A 147 -14.00 -1.05 10.52
CA ASP A 147 -14.49 0.11 9.79
C ASP A 147 -13.66 0.38 8.54
N ILE A 148 -12.33 0.27 8.64
CA ILE A 148 -11.41 0.38 7.49
C ILE A 148 -11.74 -0.68 6.44
N ALA A 149 -11.84 -1.96 6.82
CA ALA A 149 -12.15 -3.04 5.89
C ALA A 149 -13.54 -2.90 5.23
N THR A 150 -14.55 -2.47 6.00
CA THR A 150 -15.90 -2.19 5.49
C THR A 150 -15.87 -1.09 4.43
N ALA A 151 -15.14 0.00 4.68
CA ALA A 151 -15.02 1.12 3.75
C ALA A 151 -14.24 0.74 2.47
N MET A 152 -13.21 -0.11 2.56
CA MET A 152 -12.49 -0.60 1.37
C MET A 152 -13.42 -1.32 0.39
N GLY A 153 -14.42 -2.04 0.91
CA GLY A 153 -15.44 -2.73 0.13
C GLY A 153 -16.52 -1.82 -0.47
N GLY A 154 -16.58 -0.55 -0.06
CA GLY A 154 -17.74 0.30 -0.37
C GLY A 154 -19.04 -0.20 0.28
N LEU A 155 -18.94 -0.96 1.38
CA LEU A 155 -20.08 -1.45 2.12
C LEU A 155 -20.65 -0.35 3.03
N PRO A 156 -21.96 -0.40 3.37
CA PRO A 156 -22.55 0.53 4.32
C PRO A 156 -21.79 0.52 5.65
N GLN A 157 -21.53 1.72 6.18
CA GLN A 157 -20.83 1.86 7.45
C GLN A 157 -21.65 1.25 8.59
N LEU A 158 -20.97 0.62 9.54
CA LEU A 158 -21.62 -0.05 10.66
C LEU A 158 -22.24 0.98 11.60
N ALA A 159 -23.47 0.71 12.06
CA ALA A 159 -24.14 1.58 13.02
C ALA A 159 -23.30 1.70 14.30
N GLY A 160 -23.02 2.94 14.74
CA GLY A 160 -22.21 3.21 15.92
C GLY A 160 -20.69 3.26 15.71
N SER A 161 -20.21 3.23 14.46
CA SER A 161 -18.80 3.51 14.18
C SER A 161 -18.40 4.90 14.69
N ALA A 162 -17.31 4.98 15.46
CA ALA A 162 -16.74 6.24 15.93
C ALA A 162 -15.85 6.93 14.87
N ILE A 163 -15.69 6.32 13.69
CA ILE A 163 -14.76 6.76 12.64
C ILE A 163 -15.54 7.42 11.53
N GLN A 164 -15.18 8.67 11.22
CA GLN A 164 -15.73 9.38 10.08
C GLN A 164 -14.65 9.53 9.00
N TRP A 165 -14.95 9.13 7.77
CA TRP A 165 -14.07 9.31 6.63
C TRP A 165 -14.04 10.79 6.20
N LEU A 166 -12.86 11.28 5.82
CA LEU A 166 -12.64 12.70 5.52
C LEU A 166 -13.11 13.12 4.12
N ASP A 167 -13.32 12.17 3.20
CA ASP A 167 -13.83 12.41 1.84
C ASP A 167 -14.62 11.20 1.34
N ASP A 168 -15.77 11.43 0.71
CA ASP A 168 -16.53 10.41 -0.04
C ASP A 168 -15.88 10.09 -1.40
N THR A 169 -14.85 10.86 -1.77
CA THR A 169 -14.32 10.88 -3.12
C THR A 169 -13.20 9.85 -3.30
N HIS A 170 -13.64 8.66 -3.74
CA HIS A 170 -12.86 7.49 -4.21
C HIS A 170 -12.31 6.58 -3.11
N SER A 171 -12.94 5.41 -2.96
CA SER A 171 -12.44 4.33 -2.10
C SER A 171 -11.01 3.90 -2.52
N PRO A 172 -10.15 3.48 -1.56
CA PRO A 172 -8.79 2.98 -1.87
C PRO A 172 -8.78 1.91 -2.96
N ARG A 173 -9.82 1.08 -3.00
CA ARG A 173 -10.09 0.09 -4.06
C ARG A 173 -10.16 0.72 -5.46
N THR A 174 -10.86 1.84 -5.62
CA THR A 174 -11.01 2.54 -6.91
C THR A 174 -9.67 3.08 -7.40
N LEU A 175 -8.88 3.65 -6.49
CA LEU A 175 -7.54 4.17 -6.79
C LEU A 175 -6.56 3.04 -7.14
N ALA A 176 -6.53 1.96 -6.37
CA ALA A 176 -5.68 0.81 -6.66
C ALA A 176 -5.96 0.23 -8.04
N ARG A 177 -7.23 -0.04 -8.37
CA ARG A 177 -7.63 -0.57 -9.69
C ARG A 177 -7.17 0.31 -10.84
N SER A 178 -7.26 1.63 -10.70
CA SER A 178 -6.85 2.58 -11.74
C SER A 178 -5.35 2.50 -12.07
N ARG A 179 -4.51 2.11 -11.10
CA ARG A 179 -3.05 2.01 -11.26
C ARG A 179 -2.55 0.60 -11.57
N HIS A 180 -3.35 -0.44 -11.31
CA HIS A 180 -3.07 -1.82 -11.73
C HIS A 180 -3.45 -2.11 -13.20
N HIS A 181 -3.96 -1.13 -13.96
CA HIS A 181 -4.26 -1.31 -15.37
C HIS A 181 -2.96 -1.44 -16.20
N PRO A 182 -2.84 -2.45 -17.10
CA PRO A 182 -1.65 -2.63 -17.93
C PRO A 182 -1.45 -1.45 -18.90
N PRO A 183 -0.23 -1.25 -19.44
CA PRO A 183 0.03 -0.14 -20.35
C PRO A 183 -0.88 -0.23 -21.59
N ARG A 184 -1.34 0.95 -22.03
CA ARG A 184 -2.07 1.14 -23.29
C ARG A 184 -1.45 0.28 -24.41
N PRO A 185 -2.28 -0.38 -25.25
CA PRO A 185 -1.76 -1.08 -26.43
C PRO A 185 -0.98 -0.08 -27.31
N PRO A 186 0.09 -0.53 -27.99
CA PRO A 186 0.90 0.35 -28.83
C PRO A 186 0.00 1.01 -29.87
N ALA A 187 0.20 2.32 -30.05
CA ALA A 187 -0.52 3.13 -31.01
C ALA A 187 -0.50 2.45 -32.38
N ARG A 188 -1.69 2.10 -32.88
CA ARG A 188 -1.86 1.81 -34.30
C ARG A 188 -1.33 3.01 -35.07
N HIS A 189 -0.40 2.76 -35.99
CA HIS A 189 0.09 3.73 -36.96
C HIS A 189 -1.10 4.42 -37.65
N LEU A 190 -1.47 5.60 -37.16
CA LEU A 190 -2.34 6.51 -37.87
C LEU A 190 -1.43 7.42 -38.68
N SER A 191 -1.59 7.26 -39.99
CA SER A 191 -1.02 8.05 -41.06
C SER A 191 -1.02 9.55 -40.72
N CYS A 192 0.08 10.20 -41.06
CA CYS A 192 0.32 11.62 -40.85
C CYS A 192 -0.64 12.44 -41.73
N ALA A 193 -1.69 13.00 -41.12
CA ALA A 193 -2.47 14.09 -41.69
C ALA A 193 -2.17 15.38 -40.93
N LYS A 194 -1.66 16.35 -41.68
CA LYS A 194 -1.12 17.66 -41.29
C LYS A 194 -2.26 18.63 -40.97
N GLY A 195 -2.25 19.29 -39.81
CA GLY A 195 -3.16 20.44 -39.60
C GLY A 195 -3.31 21.03 -38.19
N ARG A 196 -2.56 22.12 -37.95
CA ARG A 196 -2.91 23.37 -37.24
C ARG A 196 -3.10 23.42 -35.69
N ARG A 197 -2.66 24.58 -35.18
CA ARG A 197 -2.54 25.05 -33.78
C ARG A 197 -3.86 25.58 -33.20
N ILE A 198 -4.02 25.54 -31.87
CA ILE A 198 -4.42 26.60 -30.89
C ILE A 198 -4.74 25.92 -29.53
N GLY A 199 -4.10 26.28 -28.40
CA GLY A 199 -4.53 27.28 -27.41
C GLY A 199 -4.66 26.58 -26.02
N SER A 200 -3.86 26.96 -25.01
CA SER A 200 -4.23 27.75 -23.81
C SER A 200 -4.95 26.99 -22.67
N GLY A 201 -4.51 27.24 -21.43
CA GLY A 201 -5.11 26.83 -20.14
C GLY A 201 -4.42 25.61 -19.51
N GLY A 202 -3.89 25.60 -18.29
CA GLY A 202 -4.20 26.38 -17.09
C GLY A 202 -4.60 25.39 -15.98
N GLY A 203 -3.85 25.34 -14.87
CA GLY A 203 -4.24 24.63 -13.64
C GLY A 203 -3.25 23.56 -13.18
N VAL A 204 -2.42 23.89 -12.18
CA VAL A 204 -1.74 22.90 -11.35
C VAL A 204 -2.38 22.97 -9.96
N LEU A 205 -3.28 22.03 -9.67
CA LEU A 205 -3.81 21.81 -8.33
C LEU A 205 -2.76 21.07 -7.51
N SER A 206 -2.20 21.77 -6.54
CA SER A 206 -1.43 21.21 -5.45
C SER A 206 -2.39 20.87 -4.32
N ALA A 207 -2.54 19.60 -3.98
CA ALA A 207 -3.22 19.19 -2.75
C ALA A 207 -2.29 18.24 -1.97
N SER A 208 -1.65 18.80 -0.95
CA SER A 208 -0.99 18.04 0.11
C SER A 208 -2.05 17.60 1.11
N ALA A 209 -2.21 16.29 1.31
CA ALA A 209 -3.02 15.76 2.40
C ALA A 209 -2.12 15.52 3.62
N SER A 210 -2.36 16.27 4.69
CA SER A 210 -1.74 16.09 6.01
C SER A 210 -2.78 15.48 6.95
N LEU A 211 -2.39 14.37 7.59
CA LEU A 211 -3.11 13.69 8.65
C LEU A 211 -2.92 14.42 9.99
N ILE A 212 -4.00 14.67 10.72
CA ILE A 212 -3.96 15.05 12.15
C ILE A 212 -4.81 14.04 12.93
N ILE A 213 -4.17 13.35 13.86
CA ILE A 213 -4.80 12.47 14.85
C ILE A 213 -5.15 13.36 16.05
N ARG A 214 -6.39 13.31 16.54
CA ARG A 214 -6.81 13.97 17.78
C ARG A 214 -6.84 12.96 18.92
#